data_AF-A0A9E1M9S6-F1
#
_entry.id   AF-A0A9E1M9S6-F1
#
_cell.length_a   1.000
_cell.length_b   1.000
_cell.length_c   1.000
_cell.angle_alpha   90.00
_cell.angle_beta   90.00
_cell.angle_gamma   90.00
#
_symmetry.space_group_name_H-M   'P 1'
#
loop_
_entity.id
_entity.type
_entity.pdbx_description
1 polymer ?
#
loop_
_entity_poly.entity_id
_entity_poly.type
_entity_poly.pdbx_seq_one_letter_code
_entity_poly.pdbx_strand_id
1 'polypeptide(L)'
;MGEITLVTDFFDIGRGQDKNEELRRTASKYFDEFRRWARIQNKLIVYTDSKSAETIKAIRAEYGLLDKTVIVATDNLFELEGDLLARMEKASRNQDFLDFRYLPEASSNNPKYDYLWMMKYYFMNDAYEKGLLTEDVVWMDFGFDHGGITYSDEKDYDFLWNYDFNGKIHISCLYDPDARIGMETLQFQNDCVMGCMYGLSRELVPTFWKLVRNAMEALLMLDCVDDDQQLVLMAYKARPELFTVHVTGWQMIMKEMGADHMKIKQKEAPKQENKYKKILRQTFRKIIPNKNDLKRNYAKRSYDAAIRVYGK
;
A
#
# COMPACT_ATOMS: atom_id res chain seq x y z
N MET A 1 -11.89 -16.13 -21.24
CA MET A 1 -11.78 -15.33 -20.01
C MET A 1 -11.37 -16.29 -18.92
N GLY A 2 -10.15 -16.15 -18.42
CA GLY A 2 -9.55 -17.03 -17.42
C GLY A 2 -10.13 -16.79 -16.02
N GLU A 3 -9.79 -17.69 -15.09
CA GLU A 3 -10.04 -17.49 -13.67
C GLU A 3 -9.01 -16.51 -13.09
N ILE A 4 -9.42 -15.60 -12.19
CA ILE A 4 -8.51 -14.73 -11.44
C ILE A 4 -8.06 -15.44 -10.17
N THR A 5 -6.73 -15.50 -9.93
CA THR A 5 -6.16 -15.86 -8.64
C THR A 5 -5.89 -14.61 -7.81
N LEU A 6 -6.39 -14.58 -6.58
CA LEU A 6 -6.09 -13.52 -5.63
C LEU A 6 -4.84 -13.88 -4.82
N VAL A 7 -3.96 -12.91 -4.62
CA VAL A 7 -2.78 -13.02 -3.76
C VAL A 7 -2.86 -11.93 -2.69
N THR A 8 -2.57 -12.30 -1.45
CA THR A 8 -2.55 -11.40 -0.30
C THR A 8 -1.51 -11.85 0.72
N ASP A 9 -1.17 -10.98 1.66
CA ASP A 9 -0.27 -11.32 2.77
C ASP A 9 -0.72 -10.77 4.12
N PHE A 10 -0.38 -11.49 5.18
CA PHE A 10 -0.53 -10.99 6.54
C PHE A 10 0.67 -11.41 7.39
N PHE A 11 1.44 -10.41 7.81
CA PHE A 11 2.52 -10.57 8.78
C PHE A 11 2.32 -9.58 9.92
N ASP A 12 2.19 -10.09 11.14
CA ASP A 12 2.09 -9.22 12.31
C ASP A 12 3.48 -8.70 12.70
N ILE A 13 3.84 -7.56 12.11
CA ILE A 13 5.08 -6.82 12.36
C ILE A 13 4.99 -5.89 13.58
N GLY A 14 3.98 -6.06 14.45
CA GLY A 14 3.84 -5.28 15.68
C GLY A 14 3.16 -3.91 15.52
N ARG A 15 2.40 -3.68 14.44
CA ARG A 15 1.60 -2.45 14.24
C ARG A 15 0.55 -2.20 15.32
N GLY A 16 0.19 -3.23 16.10
CA GLY A 16 -0.69 -3.10 17.26
C GLY A 16 -0.07 -2.29 18.41
N GLN A 17 1.27 -2.13 18.40
CA GLN A 17 2.04 -1.44 19.43
C GLN A 17 2.45 0.00 19.02
N ASP A 18 1.86 0.54 17.95
CA ASP A 18 2.16 1.90 17.50
C ASP A 18 1.90 2.92 18.63
N LYS A 19 2.75 3.93 18.77
CA LYS A 19 2.59 4.96 19.80
C LYS A 19 1.39 5.86 19.50
N ASN A 20 1.06 6.03 18.22
CA ASN A 20 -0.14 6.74 17.80
C ASN A 20 -1.34 5.78 17.76
N GLU A 21 -2.28 5.97 18.69
CA GLU A 21 -3.45 5.10 18.83
C GLU A 21 -4.33 5.07 17.57
N GLU A 22 -4.38 6.16 16.80
CA GLU A 22 -5.15 6.24 15.55
C GLU A 22 -4.54 5.37 14.44
N LEU A 23 -3.23 5.16 14.49
CA LEU A 23 -2.47 4.36 13.53
C LEU A 23 -2.31 2.89 13.96
N ARG A 24 -2.63 2.55 15.22
CA ARG A 24 -2.60 1.17 15.70
C ARG A 24 -3.47 0.27 14.84
N ARG A 25 -2.90 -0.86 14.44
CA ARG A 25 -3.61 -1.93 13.73
C ARG A 25 -3.23 -3.26 14.36
N THR A 26 -4.14 -3.83 15.14
CA THR A 26 -3.94 -5.13 15.79
C THR A 26 -4.16 -6.26 14.79
N ALA A 27 -3.57 -7.42 15.04
CA ALA A 27 -3.84 -8.62 14.24
C ALA A 27 -5.34 -8.95 14.17
N SER A 28 -6.06 -8.85 15.31
CA SER A 28 -7.51 -9.03 15.35
C SER A 28 -8.26 -8.11 14.39
N LYS A 29 -7.87 -6.83 14.33
CA LYS A 29 -8.50 -5.88 13.40
C LYS A 29 -8.29 -6.30 11.95
N TYR A 30 -7.08 -6.72 11.59
CA TYR A 30 -6.81 -7.23 10.24
C TYR A 30 -7.58 -8.50 9.92
N PHE A 31 -7.74 -9.42 10.88
CA PHE A 31 -8.58 -10.61 10.68
C PHE A 31 -10.06 -10.26 10.48
N ASP A 32 -10.57 -9.26 11.19
CA ASP A 32 -11.95 -8.78 11.00
C ASP A 32 -12.13 -8.10 9.64
N GLU A 33 -11.14 -7.31 9.20
CA GLU A 33 -11.13 -6.70 7.86
C GLU A 33 -11.06 -7.77 6.76
N PHE A 34 -10.17 -8.76 6.92
CA PHE A 34 -10.05 -9.91 6.01
C PHE A 34 -11.35 -10.71 5.93
N ARG A 35 -11.96 -11.04 7.08
CA ARG A 35 -13.20 -11.82 7.15
C ARG A 35 -14.31 -11.21 6.28
N ARG A 36 -14.39 -9.89 6.14
CA ARG A 36 -15.41 -9.23 5.29
C ARG A 36 -15.29 -9.63 3.83
N TRP A 37 -14.09 -9.60 3.26
CA TRP A 37 -13.87 -9.88 1.84
C TRP A 37 -13.44 -11.32 1.55
N ALA A 38 -13.05 -12.09 2.57
CA ALA A 38 -12.69 -13.50 2.48
C ALA A 38 -13.81 -14.44 2.01
N ARG A 39 -15.00 -13.90 1.69
CA ARG A 39 -16.12 -14.60 1.06
C ARG A 39 -15.98 -14.72 -0.47
N ILE A 40 -15.01 -14.02 -1.06
CA ILE A 40 -14.79 -14.03 -2.50
C ILE A 40 -14.48 -15.43 -3.03
N GLN A 41 -15.16 -15.81 -4.11
CA GLN A 41 -15.26 -17.18 -4.60
C GLN A 41 -14.03 -17.63 -5.42
N ASN A 42 -13.13 -16.70 -5.73
CA ASN A 42 -11.87 -16.93 -6.42
C ASN A 42 -10.90 -17.80 -5.60
N LYS A 43 -9.97 -18.45 -6.31
CA LYS A 43 -8.78 -19.01 -5.70
C LYS A 43 -8.02 -17.92 -4.95
N LEU A 44 -7.61 -18.21 -3.72
CA LEU A 44 -6.89 -17.29 -2.85
C LEU A 44 -5.57 -17.91 -2.40
N ILE A 45 -4.48 -17.17 -2.56
CA ILE A 45 -3.17 -17.50 -2.01
C ILE A 45 -2.85 -16.49 -0.91
N VAL A 46 -2.55 -16.98 0.29
CA VAL A 46 -2.21 -16.13 1.44
C VAL A 46 -0.80 -16.45 1.92
N TYR A 47 0.06 -15.43 1.90
CA TYR A 47 1.38 -15.47 2.52
C TYR A 47 1.28 -14.98 3.95
N THR A 48 1.86 -15.72 4.90
CA THR A 48 1.67 -15.38 6.32
C THR A 48 2.77 -15.95 7.19
N ASP A 49 2.86 -15.48 8.44
CA ASP A 49 3.58 -16.17 9.51
C ASP A 49 2.84 -17.44 9.97
N SER A 50 3.57 -18.38 10.58
CA SER A 50 3.03 -19.66 11.03
C SER A 50 1.96 -19.50 12.12
N LYS A 51 2.08 -18.47 12.97
CA LYS A 51 1.13 -18.21 14.07
C LYS A 51 -0.26 -17.78 13.57
N SER A 52 -0.34 -17.15 12.40
CA SER A 52 -1.59 -16.61 11.84
C SER A 52 -2.25 -17.56 10.83
N ALA A 53 -1.50 -18.56 10.32
CA ALA A 53 -1.96 -19.49 9.30
C ALA A 53 -3.28 -20.20 9.66
N GLU A 54 -3.40 -20.74 10.87
CA GLU A 54 -4.60 -21.49 11.29
C GLU A 54 -5.84 -20.58 11.42
N THR A 55 -5.66 -19.35 11.89
CA THR A 55 -6.76 -18.36 11.95
C THR A 55 -7.27 -18.03 10.55
N ILE A 56 -6.36 -17.83 9.58
CA ILE A 56 -6.73 -17.53 8.19
C ILE A 56 -7.47 -18.70 7.54
N LYS A 57 -7.00 -19.94 7.77
CA LYS A 57 -7.69 -21.16 7.30
C LYS A 57 -9.09 -21.26 7.90
N ALA A 58 -9.24 -21.00 9.20
CA ALA A 58 -10.53 -21.03 9.87
C ALA A 58 -11.52 -20.02 9.25
N ILE A 59 -11.08 -18.78 8.98
CA ILE A 59 -11.91 -17.76 8.33
C ILE A 59 -12.38 -18.22 6.94
N ARG A 60 -11.49 -18.78 6.11
CA ARG A 60 -11.89 -19.28 4.78
C ARG A 60 -12.79 -20.52 4.86
N ALA A 61 -12.61 -21.36 5.88
CA ALA A 61 -13.48 -22.51 6.14
C ALA A 61 -14.89 -22.10 6.57
N GLU A 62 -15.06 -20.99 7.30
CA GLU A 62 -16.40 -20.43 7.64
C GLU A 62 -17.26 -20.17 6.40
N TYR A 63 -16.63 -19.91 5.26
CA TYR A 63 -17.29 -19.66 3.97
C TYR A 63 -17.29 -20.87 3.03
N GLY A 64 -16.78 -22.03 3.47
CA GLY A 64 -16.68 -23.23 2.65
C GLY A 64 -15.69 -23.11 1.50
N LEU A 65 -14.67 -22.25 1.64
CA LEU A 65 -13.70 -21.91 0.58
C LEU A 65 -12.28 -22.37 0.88
N LEU A 66 -12.11 -23.28 1.85
CA LEU A 66 -10.79 -23.78 2.25
C LEU A 66 -10.10 -24.55 1.11
N ASP A 67 -10.86 -25.30 0.32
CA ASP A 67 -10.38 -26.04 -0.87
C ASP A 67 -9.84 -25.12 -1.97
N LYS A 68 -10.33 -23.87 -2.04
CA LYS A 68 -9.84 -22.81 -2.93
C LYS A 68 -8.75 -21.94 -2.32
N THR A 69 -8.24 -22.29 -1.14
CA THR A 69 -7.29 -21.46 -0.40
C THR A 69 -5.95 -22.18 -0.25
N VAL A 70 -4.87 -21.51 -0.68
CA VAL A 70 -3.49 -21.95 -0.47
C VAL A 70 -2.84 -21.05 0.56
N ILE A 71 -2.30 -21.63 1.62
CA ILE A 71 -1.54 -20.91 2.65
C ILE A 71 -0.06 -21.20 2.48
N VAL A 72 0.74 -20.15 2.33
CA VAL A 72 2.19 -20.22 2.27
C VAL A 72 2.75 -19.56 3.52
N ALA A 73 3.17 -20.38 4.49
CA ALA A 73 3.71 -19.90 5.75
C ALA A 73 5.24 -19.71 5.68
N THR A 74 5.73 -18.60 6.19
CA THR A 74 7.16 -18.35 6.45
C THR A 74 7.35 -17.48 7.68
N ASP A 75 8.25 -17.86 8.58
CA ASP A 75 8.59 -17.04 9.74
C ASP A 75 9.84 -16.15 9.49
N ASN A 76 10.43 -16.27 8.30
CA ASN A 76 11.68 -15.60 7.91
C ASN A 76 11.44 -14.48 6.89
N LEU A 77 10.32 -13.74 7.01
CA LEU A 77 9.93 -12.64 6.11
C LEU A 77 11.11 -11.71 5.74
N PHE A 78 11.86 -11.29 6.75
CA PHE A 78 12.93 -10.30 6.61
C PHE A 78 14.26 -10.86 6.06
N GLU A 79 14.30 -12.15 5.73
CA GLU A 79 15.47 -12.82 5.15
C GLU A 79 15.26 -13.17 3.67
N LEU A 80 14.02 -13.03 3.16
CA LEU A 80 13.65 -13.41 1.79
C LEU A 80 14.46 -12.65 0.73
N GLU A 81 14.90 -11.43 1.03
CA GLU A 81 15.63 -10.56 0.12
C GLU A 81 17.07 -10.24 0.57
N GLY A 82 17.73 -11.24 1.15
CA GLY A 82 19.16 -11.17 1.45
C GLY A 82 19.53 -9.97 2.33
N ASP A 83 20.45 -9.12 1.86
CA ASP A 83 20.93 -7.94 2.59
C ASP A 83 20.07 -6.67 2.40
N LEU A 84 18.98 -6.76 1.64
CA LEU A 84 18.17 -5.60 1.26
C LEU A 84 17.67 -4.82 2.48
N LEU A 85 17.10 -5.50 3.49
CA LEU A 85 16.60 -4.83 4.68
C LEU A 85 17.71 -4.08 5.42
N ALA A 86 18.91 -4.66 5.52
CA ALA A 86 20.05 -4.02 6.17
C ALA A 86 20.48 -2.73 5.43
N ARG A 87 20.40 -2.73 4.10
CA ARG A 87 20.65 -1.54 3.27
C ARG A 87 19.57 -0.48 3.46
N MET A 88 18.30 -0.88 3.53
CA MET A 88 17.18 0.02 3.84
C MET A 88 17.32 0.64 5.23
N GLU A 89 17.69 -0.14 6.24
CA GLU A 89 17.95 0.35 7.59
C GLU A 89 19.12 1.34 7.65
N LYS A 90 20.13 1.16 6.80
CA LYS A 90 21.23 2.12 6.69
C LYS A 90 20.75 3.45 6.11
N ALA A 91 20.00 3.42 5.01
CA ALA A 91 19.44 4.61 4.38
C ALA A 91 18.45 5.36 5.30
N SER A 92 17.57 4.64 6.01
CA SER A 92 16.56 5.23 6.89
C SER A 92 17.14 5.95 8.12
N ARG A 93 18.40 5.69 8.48
CA ARG A 93 19.14 6.38 9.56
C ARG A 93 19.88 7.63 9.07
N ASN A 94 19.90 7.90 7.77
CA ASN A 94 20.59 9.07 7.23
C ASN A 94 19.83 10.36 7.58
N GLN A 95 20.50 11.27 8.30
CA GLN A 95 19.89 12.53 8.72
C GLN A 95 19.58 13.46 7.53
N ASP A 96 20.39 13.45 6.47
CA ASP A 96 20.11 14.28 5.28
C ASP A 96 18.84 13.80 4.56
N PHE A 97 18.62 12.48 4.52
CA PHE A 97 17.37 11.90 4.01
C PHE A 97 16.17 12.29 4.89
N LEU A 98 16.28 12.19 6.22
CA LEU A 98 15.20 12.60 7.13
C LEU A 98 14.92 14.10 7.08
N ASP A 99 15.94 14.94 6.92
CA ASP A 99 15.80 16.38 6.74
C ASP A 99 15.12 16.71 5.41
N PHE A 100 15.37 15.91 4.38
CA PHE A 100 14.74 16.00 3.06
C PHE A 100 13.25 15.63 3.10
N ARG A 101 12.82 14.68 3.94
CA ARG A 101 11.42 14.23 4.04
C ARG A 101 10.54 15.26 4.75
N TYR A 102 9.31 15.42 4.28
CA TYR A 102 8.32 16.32 4.90
C TYR A 102 7.93 15.87 6.31
N LEU A 103 7.66 14.58 6.48
CA LEU A 103 7.33 13.89 7.74
C LEU A 103 8.39 12.82 8.05
N PRO A 104 9.44 13.16 8.81
CA PRO A 104 10.50 12.22 9.19
C PRO A 104 9.99 10.99 9.95
N GLU A 105 8.89 11.14 10.70
CA GLU A 105 8.26 10.10 11.50
C GLU A 105 7.26 9.20 10.75
N ALA A 106 7.06 9.42 9.44
CA ALA A 106 6.11 8.63 8.67
C ALA A 106 6.51 7.15 8.60
N SER A 107 5.51 6.26 8.49
CA SER A 107 5.74 4.83 8.29
C SER A 107 6.55 4.52 7.04
N SER A 108 6.46 5.37 6.01
CA SER A 108 7.24 5.26 4.78
C SER A 108 8.72 5.66 4.91
N ASN A 109 9.20 5.85 6.13
CA ASN A 109 10.62 5.90 6.46
C ASN A 109 11.04 4.71 7.35
N ASN A 110 10.12 3.77 7.62
CA ASN A 110 10.38 2.61 8.46
C ASN A 110 10.78 1.44 7.55
N PRO A 111 12.03 1.00 7.58
CA PRO A 111 12.55 0.02 6.64
C PRO A 111 11.83 -1.34 6.73
N LYS A 112 11.34 -1.75 7.90
CA LYS A 112 10.58 -3.02 8.04
C LYS A 112 9.18 -2.92 7.44
N TYR A 113 8.56 -1.74 7.56
CA TYR A 113 7.26 -1.46 6.95
C TYR A 113 7.37 -1.41 5.43
N ASP A 114 8.34 -0.64 4.93
CA ASP A 114 8.60 -0.49 3.49
C ASP A 114 8.99 -1.83 2.85
N TYR A 115 9.79 -2.63 3.55
CA TYR A 115 10.17 -3.98 3.11
C TYR A 115 8.93 -4.86 2.94
N LEU A 116 8.05 -4.93 3.96
CA LEU A 116 6.81 -5.72 3.88
C LEU A 116 5.93 -5.25 2.70
N TRP A 117 5.81 -3.96 2.46
CA TRP A 117 5.06 -3.43 1.32
C TRP A 117 5.69 -3.74 -0.04
N MET A 118 7.01 -3.83 -0.12
CA MET A 118 7.67 -4.37 -1.31
C MET A 118 7.44 -5.89 -1.48
N MET A 119 7.22 -6.64 -0.39
CA MET A 119 7.02 -8.09 -0.47
C MET A 119 5.73 -8.51 -1.16
N LYS A 120 4.75 -7.61 -1.34
CA LYS A 120 3.55 -7.84 -2.15
C LYS A 120 3.88 -8.43 -3.53
N TYR A 121 4.86 -7.81 -4.20
CA TYR A 121 5.28 -8.18 -5.54
C TYR A 121 6.18 -9.41 -5.55
N TYR A 122 7.02 -9.57 -4.51
CA TYR A 122 7.78 -10.80 -4.29
C TYR A 122 6.84 -12.00 -4.17
N PHE A 123 5.79 -11.90 -3.35
CA PHE A 123 4.85 -12.99 -3.11
C PHE A 123 4.02 -13.34 -4.35
N MET A 124 3.62 -12.35 -5.15
CA MET A 124 3.06 -12.65 -6.48
C MET A 124 4.07 -13.43 -7.34
N ASN A 125 5.35 -13.02 -7.38
CA ASN A 125 6.37 -13.72 -8.16
C ASN A 125 6.68 -15.12 -7.64
N ASP A 126 6.76 -15.32 -6.32
CA ASP A 126 6.92 -16.65 -5.71
C ASP A 126 5.73 -17.56 -6.05
N ALA A 127 4.51 -17.04 -6.04
CA ALA A 127 3.33 -17.80 -6.48
C ALA A 127 3.38 -18.15 -7.97
N TYR A 128 3.92 -17.25 -8.81
CA TYR A 128 4.18 -17.51 -10.23
C TYR A 128 5.17 -18.66 -10.40
N GLU A 129 6.32 -18.59 -9.73
CA GLU A 129 7.39 -19.59 -9.82
C GLU A 129 6.94 -20.97 -9.31
N LYS A 130 6.06 -21.01 -8.31
CA LYS A 130 5.45 -22.24 -7.80
C LYS A 130 4.32 -22.80 -8.67
N GLY A 131 3.96 -22.12 -9.77
CA GLY A 131 2.87 -22.53 -10.66
C GLY A 131 1.49 -22.45 -10.00
N LEU A 132 1.31 -21.58 -9.01
CA LEU A 132 0.06 -21.46 -8.26
C LEU A 132 -0.95 -20.51 -8.92
N LEU A 133 -0.52 -19.68 -9.87
CA LEU A 133 -1.34 -18.65 -10.49
C LEU A 133 -2.13 -19.17 -11.71
N THR A 134 -3.36 -18.70 -11.84
CA THR A 134 -4.17 -18.80 -13.06
C THR A 134 -3.78 -17.72 -14.08
N GLU A 135 -4.50 -17.61 -15.20
CA GLU A 135 -4.17 -16.67 -16.30
C GLU A 135 -4.07 -15.21 -15.85
N ASP A 136 -4.94 -14.82 -14.91
CA ASP A 136 -5.01 -13.47 -14.38
C ASP A 136 -4.85 -13.47 -12.86
N VAL A 137 -4.26 -12.39 -12.35
CA VAL A 137 -3.80 -12.28 -10.96
C VAL A 137 -4.26 -10.95 -10.41
N VAL A 138 -4.71 -10.94 -9.16
CA VAL A 138 -4.97 -9.71 -8.43
C VAL A 138 -4.25 -9.75 -7.08
N TRP A 139 -3.38 -8.78 -6.84
CA TRP A 139 -3.00 -8.45 -5.48
C TRP A 139 -4.15 -7.74 -4.77
N MET A 140 -4.51 -8.17 -3.57
CA MET A 140 -5.50 -7.49 -2.72
C MET A 140 -4.96 -7.44 -1.30
N ASP A 141 -4.79 -6.23 -0.74
CA ASP A 141 -4.30 -6.07 0.63
C ASP A 141 -5.17 -6.86 1.63
N PHE A 142 -4.56 -7.49 2.62
CA PHE A 142 -5.29 -8.31 3.60
C PHE A 142 -6.36 -7.53 4.37
N GLY A 143 -6.04 -6.28 4.72
CA GLY A 143 -6.95 -5.32 5.33
C GLY A 143 -7.73 -4.45 4.34
N PHE A 144 -7.95 -4.91 3.10
CA PHE A 144 -8.67 -4.15 2.09
C PHE A 144 -10.03 -3.64 2.61
N ASP A 145 -10.42 -2.45 2.13
CA ASP A 145 -11.65 -1.74 2.53
C ASP A 145 -11.73 -1.34 4.02
N HIS A 146 -10.67 -1.58 4.82
CA HIS A 146 -10.52 -1.10 6.20
C HIS A 146 -11.78 -1.25 7.06
N GLY A 147 -12.50 -2.36 6.92
CA GLY A 147 -13.72 -2.62 7.68
C GLY A 147 -14.98 -1.99 7.09
N GLY A 148 -15.02 -1.71 5.78
CA GLY A 148 -16.19 -1.12 5.11
C GLY A 148 -16.17 0.40 5.10
N ILE A 149 -15.01 1.01 4.84
CA ILE A 149 -14.92 2.47 4.64
C ILE A 149 -15.46 2.88 3.26
N THR A 150 -15.26 2.02 2.26
CA THR A 150 -15.63 2.25 0.86
C THR A 150 -16.86 1.43 0.50
N TYR A 151 -16.86 0.13 0.82
CA TYR A 151 -17.95 -0.78 0.48
C TYR A 151 -18.85 -1.07 1.69
N SER A 152 -20.16 -0.85 1.51
CA SER A 152 -21.10 -0.86 2.63
C SER A 152 -21.57 -2.24 3.05
N ASP A 153 -21.54 -3.23 2.14
CA ASP A 153 -22.14 -4.55 2.34
C ASP A 153 -21.11 -5.64 2.11
N GLU A 154 -20.76 -6.39 3.16
CA GLU A 154 -19.78 -7.47 3.08
C GLU A 154 -20.27 -8.65 2.21
N LYS A 155 -21.58 -8.79 2.02
CA LYS A 155 -22.15 -9.85 1.17
C LYS A 155 -21.88 -9.60 -0.30
N ASP A 156 -21.57 -8.36 -0.71
CA ASP A 156 -21.24 -8.07 -2.09
C ASP A 156 -19.88 -8.68 -2.50
N TYR A 157 -19.03 -9.04 -1.54
CA TYR A 157 -17.79 -9.79 -1.81
C TYR A 157 -18.03 -11.28 -2.14
N ASP A 158 -19.24 -11.80 -1.91
CA ASP A 158 -19.58 -13.21 -2.20
C ASP A 158 -19.93 -13.40 -3.69
N PHE A 159 -18.91 -13.33 -4.53
CA PHE A 159 -19.03 -13.55 -5.98
C PHE A 159 -17.74 -14.12 -6.56
N LEU A 160 -17.84 -14.70 -7.76
CA LEU A 160 -16.68 -15.08 -8.55
C LEU A 160 -16.27 -13.90 -9.42
N TRP A 161 -15.13 -13.32 -9.11
CA TRP A 161 -14.60 -12.18 -9.84
C TRP A 161 -13.94 -12.61 -11.15
N ASN A 162 -14.35 -11.98 -12.25
CA ASN A 162 -13.73 -12.09 -13.55
C ASN A 162 -13.58 -10.69 -14.16
N TYR A 163 -12.45 -10.43 -14.80
CA TYR A 163 -12.13 -9.19 -15.49
C TYR A 163 -10.99 -9.46 -16.48
N ASP A 164 -11.05 -8.84 -17.66
CA ASP A 164 -9.99 -8.94 -18.66
C ASP A 164 -8.98 -7.80 -18.48
N PHE A 165 -7.78 -8.14 -18.00
CA PHE A 165 -6.69 -7.18 -17.82
C PHE A 165 -5.97 -6.81 -19.14
N ASN A 166 -6.37 -7.39 -20.27
CA ASN A 166 -5.88 -7.08 -21.61
C ASN A 166 -4.33 -7.07 -21.71
N GLY A 167 -3.67 -7.99 -20.99
CA GLY A 167 -2.21 -8.09 -20.98
C GLY A 167 -1.51 -6.85 -20.40
N LYS A 168 -2.10 -6.16 -19.41
CA LYS A 168 -1.54 -4.98 -18.74
C LYS A 168 -1.52 -5.13 -17.22
N ILE A 169 -0.78 -4.23 -16.55
CA ILE A 169 -0.79 -4.05 -15.10
C ILE A 169 -1.74 -2.89 -14.77
N HIS A 170 -2.82 -3.17 -14.06
CA HIS A 170 -3.84 -2.22 -13.66
C HIS A 170 -3.49 -1.65 -12.28
N ILE A 171 -3.26 -0.34 -12.23
CA ILE A 171 -2.97 0.41 -11.00
C ILE A 171 -4.03 1.49 -10.78
N SER A 172 -4.30 1.81 -9.51
CA SER A 172 -5.15 2.95 -9.16
C SER A 172 -4.33 4.12 -8.63
N CYS A 173 -4.68 5.31 -9.12
CA CYS A 173 -4.03 6.55 -8.73
C CYS A 173 -5.05 7.59 -8.30
N LEU A 174 -4.70 8.38 -7.28
CA LEU A 174 -5.47 9.56 -6.86
C LEU A 174 -5.36 10.71 -7.86
N TYR A 175 -4.27 10.71 -8.63
CA TYR A 175 -3.93 11.73 -9.61
C TYR A 175 -3.30 11.07 -10.83
N ASP A 176 -3.32 11.77 -11.96
CA ASP A 176 -2.55 11.35 -13.13
C ASP A 176 -1.05 11.25 -12.77
N PRO A 177 -0.42 10.05 -12.89
CA PRO A 177 0.98 9.86 -12.54
C PRO A 177 1.95 10.61 -13.48
N ASP A 178 1.55 10.94 -14.71
CA ASP A 178 2.36 11.75 -15.63
C ASP A 178 2.43 13.22 -15.20
N ALA A 179 1.40 13.69 -14.48
CA ALA A 179 1.38 15.03 -13.89
C ALA A 179 2.15 15.12 -12.55
N ARG A 180 2.76 14.02 -12.09
CA ARG A 180 3.51 13.97 -10.81
C ARG A 180 5.01 13.82 -11.02
N ILE A 181 5.77 14.61 -10.27
CA ILE A 181 7.22 14.51 -10.20
C ILE A 181 7.58 13.46 -9.14
N GLY A 182 8.28 12.39 -9.52
CA GLY A 182 8.61 11.30 -8.59
C GLY A 182 9.49 11.73 -7.40
N MET A 183 10.30 12.77 -7.57
CA MET A 183 11.07 13.36 -6.47
C MET A 183 10.19 14.18 -5.52
N GLU A 184 9.13 14.81 -6.02
CA GLU A 184 8.17 15.56 -5.19
C GLU A 184 7.36 14.59 -4.31
N THR A 185 6.90 13.47 -4.88
CA THR A 185 6.19 12.44 -4.12
C THR A 185 7.09 11.81 -3.05
N LEU A 186 8.36 11.53 -3.38
CA LEU A 186 9.39 11.10 -2.42
C LEU A 186 9.69 12.19 -1.37
N GLN A 187 9.71 13.47 -1.71
CA GLN A 187 10.03 14.49 -0.72
C GLN A 187 8.87 14.73 0.26
N PHE A 188 7.68 14.91 -0.30
CA PHE A 188 6.51 15.36 0.43
C PHE A 188 5.63 14.23 0.93
N GLN A 189 5.94 12.97 0.58
CA GLN A 189 5.20 11.79 1.00
C GLN A 189 3.72 11.93 0.64
N ASN A 190 3.49 12.30 -0.62
CA ASN A 190 2.16 12.53 -1.15
C ASN A 190 1.78 11.40 -2.10
N ASP A 191 0.77 10.65 -1.71
CA ASP A 191 0.30 9.47 -2.41
C ASP A 191 -0.18 9.83 -3.83
N CYS A 192 0.41 9.17 -4.83
CA CYS A 192 -0.08 9.18 -6.21
C CYS A 192 -0.79 7.86 -6.49
N VAL A 193 -0.07 6.74 -6.34
CA VAL A 193 -0.59 5.38 -6.45
C VAL A 193 -1.20 5.00 -5.09
N MET A 194 -2.32 4.28 -5.06
CA MET A 194 -3.01 3.99 -3.79
C MET A 194 -2.46 2.80 -3.00
N GLY A 195 -1.70 1.88 -3.60
CA GLY A 195 -1.09 0.77 -2.87
C GLY A 195 -1.96 -0.47 -2.63
N CYS A 196 -3.30 -0.34 -2.70
CA CYS A 196 -4.20 -1.32 -2.08
C CYS A 196 -4.55 -2.57 -2.91
N MET A 197 -4.41 -2.50 -4.24
CA MET A 197 -4.84 -3.56 -5.15
C MET A 197 -4.22 -3.35 -6.54
N TYR A 198 -3.80 -4.45 -7.16
CA TYR A 198 -3.20 -4.47 -8.50
C TYR A 198 -3.73 -5.66 -9.29
N GLY A 199 -4.28 -5.44 -10.48
CA GLY A 199 -4.74 -6.51 -11.36
C GLY A 199 -3.80 -6.65 -12.56
N LEU A 200 -3.43 -7.87 -12.94
CA LEU A 200 -2.52 -8.08 -14.05
C LEU A 200 -2.63 -9.49 -14.64
N SER A 201 -2.29 -9.61 -15.92
CA SER A 201 -2.07 -10.93 -16.53
C SER A 201 -0.83 -11.60 -15.93
N ARG A 202 -0.92 -12.90 -15.68
CA ARG A 202 0.11 -13.72 -15.01
C ARG A 202 1.51 -13.53 -15.58
N GLU A 203 1.63 -13.43 -16.91
CA GLU A 203 2.93 -13.28 -17.59
C GLU A 203 3.67 -11.99 -17.24
N LEU A 204 2.98 -10.96 -16.74
CA LEU A 204 3.59 -9.72 -16.29
C LEU A 204 4.06 -9.75 -14.85
N VAL A 205 3.70 -10.77 -14.05
CA VAL A 205 4.06 -10.86 -12.63
C VAL A 205 5.59 -10.79 -12.41
N PRO A 206 6.44 -11.57 -13.11
CA PRO A 206 7.90 -11.48 -12.93
C PRO A 206 8.45 -10.12 -13.35
N THR A 207 7.87 -9.52 -14.39
CA THR A 207 8.26 -8.18 -14.86
C THR A 207 7.91 -7.12 -13.82
N PHE A 208 6.73 -7.20 -13.22
CA PHE A 208 6.28 -6.24 -12.23
C PHE A 208 7.13 -6.30 -10.96
N TRP A 209 7.41 -7.51 -10.46
CA TRP A 209 8.34 -7.72 -9.36
C TRP A 209 9.71 -7.08 -9.65
N LYS A 210 10.29 -7.37 -10.81
CA LYS A 210 11.59 -6.81 -11.21
C LYS A 210 11.58 -5.28 -11.27
N LEU A 211 10.52 -4.66 -11.79
CA LEU A 211 10.41 -3.20 -11.85
C LEU A 211 10.36 -2.57 -10.45
N VAL A 212 9.55 -3.13 -9.55
CA VAL A 212 9.43 -2.64 -8.16
C VAL A 212 10.74 -2.82 -7.40
N ARG A 213 11.39 -3.99 -7.51
CA ARG A 213 12.69 -4.23 -6.90
C ARG A 213 13.75 -3.25 -7.42
N ASN A 214 13.81 -3.04 -8.73
CA ASN A 214 14.74 -2.08 -9.33
C ASN A 214 14.47 -0.65 -8.85
N ALA A 215 13.21 -0.29 -8.60
CA ALA A 215 12.87 1.00 -8.01
C ALA A 215 13.43 1.14 -6.58
N MET A 216 13.31 0.11 -5.75
CA MET A 216 13.91 0.11 -4.40
C MET A 216 15.43 0.24 -4.47
N GLU A 217 16.07 -0.53 -5.35
CA GLU A 217 17.52 -0.44 -5.59
C GLU A 217 17.94 0.97 -6.02
N ALA A 218 17.17 1.62 -6.91
CA ALA A 218 17.42 2.98 -7.34
C ALA A 218 17.26 4.01 -6.20
N LEU A 219 16.29 3.83 -5.30
CA LEU A 219 16.18 4.66 -4.09
C LEU A 219 17.40 4.47 -3.18
N LEU A 220 17.83 3.22 -2.97
CA LEU A 220 19.01 2.92 -2.15
C LEU A 220 20.31 3.47 -2.74
N MET A 221 20.44 3.58 -4.06
CA MET A 221 21.57 4.28 -4.70
C MET A 221 21.62 5.77 -4.34
N LEU A 222 20.48 6.34 -3.94
CA LEU A 222 20.34 7.74 -3.51
C LEU A 222 20.23 7.87 -1.98
N ASP A 223 20.58 6.82 -1.22
CA ASP A 223 20.42 6.75 0.23
C ASP A 223 18.98 7.02 0.73
N CYS A 224 17.98 6.66 -0.09
CA CYS A 224 16.56 6.85 0.19
C CYS A 224 15.83 5.51 0.39
N VAL A 225 14.69 5.55 1.10
CA VAL A 225 13.70 4.47 1.18
C VAL A 225 12.30 5.07 1.06
N ASP A 226 11.35 4.28 0.60
CA ASP A 226 9.93 4.63 0.59
C ASP A 226 9.08 3.37 0.45
N ASP A 227 7.77 3.50 0.63
CA ASP A 227 6.84 2.38 0.50
C ASP A 227 6.45 2.05 -0.95
N ASP A 228 5.59 1.03 -1.11
CA ASP A 228 5.22 0.48 -2.41
C ASP A 228 4.54 1.48 -3.35
N GLN A 229 3.86 2.50 -2.83
CA GLN A 229 3.21 3.49 -3.67
C GLN A 229 4.23 4.27 -4.51
N GLN A 230 5.35 4.67 -3.89
CA GLN A 230 6.45 5.32 -4.60
C GLN A 230 7.16 4.35 -5.55
N LEU A 231 7.36 3.09 -5.14
CA LEU A 231 8.01 2.08 -5.99
C LEU A 231 7.19 1.78 -7.25
N VAL A 232 5.86 1.69 -7.13
CA VAL A 232 4.97 1.49 -8.29
C VAL A 232 4.92 2.72 -9.18
N LEU A 233 4.94 3.93 -8.61
CA LEU A 233 5.06 5.15 -9.42
C LEU A 233 6.36 5.15 -10.25
N MET A 234 7.47 4.72 -9.66
CA MET A 234 8.74 4.56 -10.36
C MET A 234 8.68 3.45 -11.42
N ALA A 235 8.05 2.31 -11.11
CA ALA A 235 7.84 1.22 -12.07
C ALA A 235 7.00 1.67 -13.28
N TYR A 236 5.91 2.41 -13.04
CA TYR A 236 5.11 3.03 -14.08
C TYR A 236 5.94 3.98 -14.94
N LYS A 237 6.68 4.92 -14.32
CA LYS A 237 7.51 5.87 -15.06
C LYS A 237 8.61 5.20 -15.88
N ALA A 238 9.11 4.04 -15.44
CA ALA A 238 10.12 3.30 -16.17
C ALA A 238 9.57 2.60 -17.42
N ARG A 239 8.33 2.09 -17.37
CA ARG A 239 7.70 1.30 -18.45
C ARG A 239 6.19 1.59 -18.55
N PRO A 240 5.78 2.83 -18.86
CA PRO A 240 4.37 3.24 -18.77
C PRO A 240 3.46 2.45 -19.71
N GLU A 241 4.01 1.94 -20.82
CA GLU A 241 3.29 1.14 -21.79
C GLU A 241 2.84 -0.23 -21.26
N LEU A 242 3.35 -0.70 -20.13
CA LEU A 242 2.89 -1.94 -19.49
C LEU A 242 1.64 -1.75 -18.62
N PHE A 243 1.25 -0.50 -18.34
CA PHE A 243 0.25 -0.19 -17.33
C PHE A 243 -1.06 0.34 -17.93
N THR A 244 -2.16 0.00 -17.26
CA THR A 244 -3.45 0.70 -17.35
C THR A 244 -3.65 1.48 -16.07
N VAL A 245 -3.78 2.80 -16.18
CA VAL A 245 -3.95 3.69 -15.02
C VAL A 245 -5.42 4.04 -14.81
N HIS A 246 -5.92 3.78 -13.62
CA HIS A 246 -7.26 4.17 -13.19
C HIS A 246 -7.16 5.36 -12.25
N VAL A 247 -7.43 6.57 -12.74
CA VAL A 247 -7.53 7.76 -11.89
C VAL A 247 -8.90 7.78 -11.23
N THR A 248 -8.97 7.36 -9.97
CA THR A 248 -10.23 7.10 -9.27
C THR A 248 -10.18 7.47 -7.78
N GLY A 249 -11.27 7.26 -7.06
CA GLY A 249 -11.33 7.43 -5.60
C GLY A 249 -10.62 6.31 -4.84
N TRP A 250 -10.24 6.58 -3.59
CA TRP A 250 -9.58 5.59 -2.73
C TRP A 250 -10.34 4.25 -2.71
N GLN A 251 -9.64 3.13 -2.97
CA GLN A 251 -10.18 1.75 -3.00
C GLN A 251 -11.28 1.46 -4.03
N MET A 252 -11.59 2.39 -4.94
CA MET A 252 -12.61 2.22 -5.98
C MET A 252 -12.20 1.26 -7.10
N ILE A 253 -10.91 0.95 -7.20
CA ILE A 253 -10.29 0.13 -8.25
C ILE A 253 -10.97 -1.22 -8.47
N MET A 254 -11.54 -1.84 -7.43
CA MET A 254 -12.28 -3.09 -7.57
C MET A 254 -13.50 -2.93 -8.49
N LYS A 255 -14.22 -1.80 -8.40
CA LYS A 255 -15.32 -1.48 -9.33
C LYS A 255 -14.81 -1.19 -10.73
N GLU A 256 -13.71 -0.42 -10.85
CA GLU A 256 -13.08 -0.13 -12.15
C GLU A 256 -12.61 -1.41 -12.87
N MET A 257 -12.37 -2.47 -12.08
CA MET A 257 -12.02 -3.81 -12.54
C MET A 257 -13.23 -4.76 -12.52
N GLY A 258 -14.44 -4.26 -12.78
CA GLY A 258 -15.63 -5.06 -13.12
C GLY A 258 -16.52 -5.50 -11.96
N ALA A 259 -16.25 -5.09 -10.71
CA ALA A 259 -17.12 -5.35 -9.57
C ALA A 259 -18.24 -4.29 -9.43
N ASP A 260 -19.03 -4.08 -10.50
CA ASP A 260 -20.02 -3.01 -10.57
C ASP A 260 -21.18 -3.17 -9.58
N HIS A 261 -21.44 -4.38 -9.09
CA HIS A 261 -22.47 -4.67 -8.09
C HIS A 261 -22.12 -4.16 -6.68
N MET A 262 -20.83 -3.92 -6.39
CA MET A 262 -20.38 -3.51 -5.05
C MET A 262 -21.02 -2.19 -4.62
N LYS A 263 -21.75 -2.20 -3.49
CA LYS A 263 -22.41 -1.00 -2.95
C LYS A 263 -21.41 -0.09 -2.24
N ILE A 264 -21.40 1.19 -2.62
CA ILE A 264 -20.52 2.20 -2.03
C ILE A 264 -21.20 2.81 -0.81
N LYS A 265 -20.45 2.98 0.27
CA LYS A 265 -20.89 3.71 1.44
C LYS A 265 -21.08 5.19 1.10
N GLN A 266 -22.30 5.70 1.27
CA GLN A 266 -22.53 7.13 1.12
C GLN A 266 -21.71 7.89 2.18
N LYS A 267 -20.87 8.83 1.74
CA LYS A 267 -20.18 9.72 2.66
C LYS A 267 -21.22 10.61 3.32
N GLU A 268 -21.28 10.60 4.65
CA GLU A 268 -22.05 11.61 5.38
C GLU A 268 -21.57 13.00 4.95
N ALA A 269 -22.51 13.90 4.66
CA ALA A 269 -22.16 15.28 4.35
C ALA A 269 -21.33 15.84 5.51
N PRO A 270 -20.17 16.46 5.25
CA PRO A 270 -19.35 17.01 6.32
C PRO A 270 -20.22 17.99 7.12
N LYS A 271 -20.32 17.76 8.44
CA LYS A 271 -21.04 18.67 9.34
C LYS A 271 -20.51 20.09 9.08
N GLN A 272 -21.37 20.99 8.61
CA GLN A 272 -20.98 22.36 8.32
C GLN A 272 -20.33 22.97 9.57
N GLU A 273 -19.02 23.23 9.50
CA GLU A 273 -18.32 23.91 10.57
C GLU A 273 -18.89 25.32 10.69
N ASN A 274 -19.25 25.72 11.91
CA ASN A 274 -19.76 27.06 12.17
C ASN A 274 -18.73 28.10 11.67
N LYS A 275 -19.18 29.01 10.79
CA LYS A 275 -18.37 30.05 10.14
C LYS A 275 -17.54 30.87 11.14
N TYR A 276 -18.08 31.13 12.34
CA TYR A 276 -17.38 31.84 13.41
C TYR A 276 -16.24 31.02 14.02
N LYS A 277 -16.44 29.70 14.24
CA LYS A 277 -15.37 28.81 14.69
C LYS A 277 -14.22 28.73 13.67
N LYS A 278 -14.55 28.68 12.38
CA LYS A 278 -13.57 28.70 11.28
C LYS A 278 -12.72 29.98 11.29
N ILE A 279 -13.37 31.15 11.42
CA ILE A 279 -12.68 32.45 11.47
C ILE A 279 -11.80 32.54 12.73
N LEU A 280 -12.33 32.20 13.91
CA LEU A 280 -11.57 32.19 15.16
C LEU A 280 -10.33 31.30 15.06
N ARG A 281 -10.46 30.08 14.52
CA ARG A 281 -9.34 29.16 14.33
C ARG A 281 -8.28 29.72 13.39
N GLN A 282 -8.69 30.38 12.30
CA GLN A 282 -7.78 31.02 11.36
C GLN A 282 -7.05 32.22 11.98
N THR A 283 -7.75 33.05 12.75
CA THR A 283 -7.18 34.20 13.44
C THR A 283 -6.21 33.77 14.55
N PHE A 284 -6.57 32.76 15.35
CA PHE A 284 -5.69 32.20 16.39
C PHE A 284 -4.38 31.65 15.81
N ARG A 285 -4.45 30.95 14.66
CA ARG A 285 -3.26 30.42 13.96
C ARG A 285 -2.32 31.51 13.43
N LYS A 286 -2.82 32.73 13.19
CA LYS A 286 -1.98 33.87 12.78
C LYS A 286 -1.25 34.52 13.97
N ILE A 287 -1.80 34.41 15.18
CA ILE A 287 -1.28 35.10 16.38
C ILE A 287 -0.32 34.21 17.17
N ILE A 288 -0.59 32.91 17.26
CA ILE A 288 0.27 31.96 17.99
C ILE A 288 0.94 31.05 16.96
N PRO A 289 2.24 31.26 16.67
CA PRO A 289 2.99 30.35 15.81
C PRO A 289 2.99 28.97 16.45
N ASN A 290 2.33 28.01 15.81
CA ASN A 290 2.36 26.63 16.29
C ASN A 290 3.79 26.09 16.13
N LYS A 291 4.47 25.79 17.24
CA LYS A 291 5.80 25.17 17.21
C LYS A 291 5.78 23.76 16.60
N ASN A 292 4.59 23.15 16.52
CA ASN A 292 4.34 21.88 15.85
C ASN A 292 3.79 22.07 14.42
N ASP A 293 4.00 23.24 13.80
CA ASP A 293 3.65 23.44 12.39
C ASP A 293 4.63 22.67 11.50
N LEU A 294 4.16 21.57 10.91
CA LEU A 294 4.92 20.71 10.00
C LEU A 294 5.56 21.49 8.85
N LYS A 295 4.86 22.46 8.27
CA LYS A 295 5.39 23.25 7.15
C LYS A 295 6.57 24.11 7.58
N ARG A 296 6.45 24.75 8.74
CA ARG A 296 7.53 25.55 9.33
C ARG A 296 8.72 24.66 9.69
N ASN A 297 8.47 23.50 10.30
CA ASN A 297 9.52 22.58 10.72
C ASN A 297 10.29 22.03 9.53
N TYR A 298 9.58 21.62 8.48
CA TYR A 298 10.18 21.20 7.22
C TYR A 298 11.00 22.33 6.58
N ALA A 299 10.41 23.53 6.39
CA ALA A 299 11.13 24.67 5.81
C ALA A 299 12.39 25.04 6.61
N LYS A 300 12.34 24.96 7.95
CA LYS A 300 13.51 25.16 8.81
C LYS A 300 14.59 24.11 8.55
N ARG A 301 14.25 22.81 8.48
CA ARG A 301 15.23 21.75 8.17
C ARG A 301 15.87 21.96 6.80
N SER A 302 15.08 22.27 5.78
CA SER A 302 15.59 22.56 4.43
C SER A 302 16.52 23.77 4.42
N TYR A 303 16.17 24.84 5.15
CA TYR A 303 17.03 26.01 5.30
C TYR A 303 18.34 25.68 6.02
N ASP A 304 18.27 24.96 7.15
CA ASP A 304 19.45 24.57 7.92
C ASP A 304 20.38 23.67 7.10
N ALA A 305 19.83 22.75 6.29
CA ALA A 305 20.59 21.93 5.35
C ALA A 305 21.29 22.78 4.28
N ALA A 306 20.59 23.78 3.71
CA ALA A 306 21.18 24.71 2.74
C ALA A 306 22.32 25.53 3.36
N ILE A 307 22.15 26.04 4.59
CA ILE A 307 23.20 26.76 5.32
C ILE A 307 24.40 25.87 5.62
N ARG A 308 24.17 24.61 6.01
CA ARG A 308 25.25 23.63 6.24
C ARG A 308 26.12 23.41 4.99
N VAL A 309 25.53 23.42 3.80
CA VAL A 309 26.22 23.19 2.52
C VAL A 309 26.85 24.47 1.96
N TYR A 310 26.11 25.58 1.94
CA TYR A 310 26.47 26.80 1.20
C TYR A 310 26.84 27.99 2.09
N GLY A 311 26.61 27.92 3.40
CA GLY A 311 26.84 29.03 4.32
C GLY A 311 28.29 29.27 4.72
N LYS A 312 29.26 28.77 3.95
CA LYS A 312 30.71 28.97 4.17
C LYS A 312 31.26 30.07 3.29
#